data_AF-A0AAN8MB87-F1
#
_entry.id   AF-A0AAN8MB87-F1
#
_cell.length_a   1.000
_cell.length_b   1.000
_cell.length_c   1.000
_cell.angle_alpha   90.00
_cell.angle_beta   90.00
_cell.angle_gamma   90.00
#
_symmetry.space_group_name_H-M   'P 1'
#
loop_
_entity.id
_entity.type
_entity.pdbx_description
1 polymer ?
#
loop_
_entity_poly.entity_id
_entity_poly.type
_entity_poly.pdbx_seq_one_letter_code
_entity_poly.pdbx_strand_id
1 'polypeptide(L)'
;MDGAMYREILANNLLPSPSQSPDLNPIEHLWRELKVRIAQRQPRNLKDLEKVCMEEWAKIPDAVCANLVKTYRKRKEESVATFKGNEFFCYDLSLTPIQSSTDEITLSFRTLQRNGLMLHTGKSADYVNLSLKSGAVWLVINLGSGAFEALVEPVNGKFNDNAWHDVRVTRNLRQHAGIGHAMVTISVDGILTTTGYTQEDYTMLGSDDFFYIGGSPNTADLPGSPVSNNFMGCLKDVVYKNNDFKLELSRLAIERDPKISLNGDLVFRCEDVAALDPVTFESPESFIALPKWNTKKTGSISFRLPHHRTQRPAPVQPRAPPGN
;
A
#
# COMPACT_ATOMS: atom_id res chain seq x y z
N MET A 1 39.25 9.93 -11.81
CA MET A 1 38.47 9.38 -12.94
C MET A 1 38.38 10.44 -14.01
N ASP A 2 38.73 10.08 -15.24
CA ASP A 2 38.86 11.00 -16.37
C ASP A 2 37.48 11.38 -16.94
N GLY A 3 37.31 12.66 -17.31
CA GLY A 3 36.02 13.28 -17.65
C GLY A 3 35.35 12.76 -18.92
N ALA A 4 36.04 11.90 -19.68
CA ALA A 4 35.52 11.26 -20.88
C ALA A 4 34.49 10.15 -20.58
N MET A 5 34.72 9.33 -19.54
CA MET A 5 33.81 8.23 -19.19
C MET A 5 32.45 8.73 -18.65
N TYR A 6 32.45 9.90 -18.00
CA TYR A 6 31.25 10.52 -17.45
C TYR A 6 30.28 11.00 -18.55
N ARG A 7 30.81 11.44 -19.69
CA ARG A 7 30.00 11.93 -20.82
C ARG A 7 29.36 10.78 -21.61
N GLU A 8 30.03 9.63 -21.70
CA GLU A 8 29.55 8.47 -22.44
C GLU A 8 28.42 7.73 -21.70
N ILE A 9 28.45 7.71 -20.36
CA ILE A 9 27.38 7.12 -19.52
C ILE A 9 26.10 7.98 -19.54
N LEU A 10 26.23 9.32 -19.62
CA LEU A 10 25.09 10.24 -19.64
C LEU A 10 24.42 10.34 -21.02
N ALA A 11 25.16 10.17 -22.12
CA ALA A 11 24.64 10.36 -23.47
C ALA A 11 23.61 9.28 -23.90
N ASN A 12 23.68 8.07 -23.33
CA ASN A 12 22.86 6.92 -23.79
C ASN A 12 21.76 6.48 -22.80
N ASN A 13 21.58 7.15 -21.66
CA ASN A 13 20.62 6.73 -20.63
C ASN A 13 19.94 7.92 -19.92
N LEU A 14 19.56 8.97 -20.66
CA LEU A 14 18.71 10.02 -20.10
C LEU A 14 17.35 9.43 -19.72
N LEU A 15 17.13 9.23 -18.42
CA LEU A 15 15.84 8.88 -17.85
C LEU A 15 14.84 10.01 -18.17
N PRO A 16 13.61 9.70 -18.64
CA PRO A 16 12.61 10.72 -18.90
C PRO A 16 12.22 11.45 -17.60
N SER A 17 12.17 12.78 -17.68
CA SER A 17 11.66 13.71 -16.65
C SER A 17 10.15 13.48 -16.43
N PRO A 18 9.58 13.62 -15.21
CA PRO A 18 10.13 14.31 -14.04
C PRO A 18 10.97 13.45 -13.09
N SER A 19 11.70 14.15 -12.23
CA SER A 19 12.63 13.64 -11.21
C SER A 19 12.07 12.43 -10.46
N GLN A 20 12.65 11.27 -10.75
CA GLN A 20 12.44 10.03 -10.01
C GLN A 20 13.04 10.17 -8.60
N SER A 21 12.40 9.54 -7.64
CA SER A 21 12.70 9.70 -6.21
C SER A 21 14.18 9.57 -5.82
N PRO A 22 14.65 10.28 -4.78
CA PRO A 22 16.05 10.21 -4.29
C PRO A 22 16.51 8.79 -3.98
N ASP A 23 15.63 7.93 -3.45
CA ASP A 23 15.95 6.59 -2.94
C ASP A 23 16.19 5.54 -4.04
N LEU A 24 15.76 5.88 -5.25
CA LEU A 24 16.07 5.17 -6.48
C LEU A 24 17.47 5.56 -7.01
N ASN A 25 18.07 6.62 -6.48
CA ASN A 25 19.40 7.04 -6.90
C ASN A 25 20.47 6.07 -6.34
N PRO A 26 21.33 5.50 -7.19
CA PRO A 26 22.54 4.79 -6.75
C PRO A 26 23.35 5.54 -5.68
N ILE A 27 23.28 6.87 -5.68
CA ILE A 27 23.91 7.74 -4.69
C ILE A 27 23.34 7.55 -3.27
N GLU A 28 22.02 7.41 -3.09
CA GLU A 28 21.43 7.23 -1.74
C GLU A 28 21.76 5.86 -1.15
N HIS A 29 21.78 4.81 -1.98
CA HIS A 29 22.24 3.49 -1.54
C HIS A 29 23.72 3.52 -1.12
N LEU A 30 24.55 4.26 -1.86
CA LEU A 30 25.95 4.45 -1.53
C LEU A 30 26.12 5.24 -0.22
N TRP A 31 25.31 6.27 -0.01
CA TRP A 31 25.27 7.02 1.25
C TRP A 31 24.84 6.15 2.43
N ARG A 32 23.84 5.28 2.26
CA ARG A 32 23.42 4.33 3.30
C ARG A 32 24.57 3.42 3.71
N GLU A 33 25.23 2.79 2.74
CA GLU A 33 26.39 1.92 2.99
C GLU A 33 27.50 2.68 3.71
N LEU A 34 27.82 3.89 3.26
CA LEU A 34 28.83 4.72 3.90
C LEU A 34 28.44 5.10 5.33
N LYS A 35 27.19 5.49 5.58
CA LYS A 35 26.68 5.83 6.92
C LYS A 35 26.82 4.64 7.88
N VAL A 36 26.52 3.42 7.43
CA VAL A 36 26.69 2.20 8.24
C VAL A 36 28.16 1.98 8.60
N ARG A 37 29.08 2.12 7.65
CA ARG A 37 30.54 1.96 7.89
C ARG A 37 31.09 3.03 8.82
N ILE A 38 30.67 4.29 8.64
CA ILE A 38 31.05 5.40 9.54
C ILE A 38 30.53 5.14 10.95
N ALA A 39 29.29 4.68 11.11
CA ALA A 39 28.69 4.41 12.41
C ALA A 39 29.45 3.34 13.19
N GLN A 40 29.99 2.31 12.52
CA GLN A 40 30.83 1.27 13.15
C GLN A 40 32.14 1.83 13.71
N ARG A 41 32.66 2.93 13.14
CA ARG A 41 33.91 3.57 13.56
C ARG A 41 33.74 4.54 14.73
N GLN A 42 32.50 4.89 15.08
CA GLN A 42 32.14 5.78 16.20
C GLN A 42 33.02 7.05 16.31
N PRO A 43 33.06 7.90 15.28
CA PRO A 43 33.88 9.12 15.30
C PRO A 43 33.43 10.06 16.42
N ARG A 44 34.40 10.68 17.11
CA ARG A 44 34.14 11.42 18.37
C ARG A 44 34.03 12.94 18.21
N ASN A 45 34.45 13.47 17.07
CA ASN A 45 34.42 14.91 16.78
C ASN A 45 34.38 15.14 15.26
N LEU A 46 34.17 16.40 14.84
CA LEU A 46 33.99 16.73 13.43
C LEU A 46 35.21 16.40 12.55
N LYS A 47 36.44 16.61 13.05
CA LYS A 47 37.67 16.30 12.31
C LYS A 47 37.87 14.79 12.13
N ASP A 48 37.55 14.03 13.19
CA ASP A 48 37.60 12.58 13.18
C ASP A 48 36.53 11.99 12.24
N LEU A 49 35.31 12.55 12.27
CA LEU A 49 34.24 12.19 11.34
C LEU A 49 34.66 12.44 9.89
N GLU A 50 35.20 13.63 9.59
CA GLU A 50 35.68 13.97 8.24
C GLU A 50 36.74 12.99 7.74
N LYS A 51 37.72 12.66 8.58
CA LYS A 51 38.76 11.67 8.28
C LYS A 51 38.16 10.28 8.02
N VAL A 52 37.27 9.81 8.90
CA VAL A 52 36.61 8.50 8.76
C VAL A 52 35.75 8.44 7.50
N CYS A 53 35.02 9.50 7.17
CA CYS A 53 34.25 9.60 5.93
C CYS A 53 35.15 9.39 4.70
N MET A 54 36.29 10.07 4.63
CA MET A 54 37.23 9.96 3.51
C MET A 54 37.86 8.57 3.42
N GLU A 55 38.28 7.99 4.56
CA GLU A 55 38.86 6.64 4.61
C GLU A 55 37.86 5.57 4.18
N GLU A 56 36.63 5.62 4.67
CA GLU A 56 35.60 4.64 4.31
C GLU A 56 35.09 4.83 2.88
N TRP A 57 35.01 6.07 2.39
CA TRP A 57 34.67 6.37 1.00
C TRP A 57 35.70 5.78 0.03
N ALA A 58 37.00 5.98 0.29
CA ALA A 58 38.07 5.45 -0.55
C ALA A 58 38.11 3.91 -0.60
N LYS A 59 37.53 3.23 0.38
CA LYS A 59 37.41 1.77 0.42
C LYS A 59 36.23 1.23 -0.37
N ILE A 60 35.31 2.06 -0.87
CA ILE A 60 34.18 1.58 -1.67
C ILE A 60 34.65 1.36 -3.11
N PRO A 61 34.71 0.12 -3.62
CA PRO A 61 35.18 -0.14 -4.97
C PRO A 61 34.21 0.41 -6.03
N ASP A 62 34.74 0.84 -7.17
CA ASP A 62 33.95 1.31 -8.32
C ASP A 62 32.91 0.29 -8.80
N ALA A 63 33.20 -1.00 -8.62
CA ALA A 63 32.29 -2.10 -8.93
C ALA A 63 30.98 -2.04 -8.11
N VAL A 64 31.02 -1.50 -6.88
CA VAL A 64 29.82 -1.29 -6.07
C VAL A 64 28.93 -0.25 -6.74
N CYS A 65 29.49 0.92 -7.11
CA CYS A 65 28.77 1.97 -7.82
C CYS A 65 28.22 1.47 -9.18
N ALA A 66 29.03 0.75 -9.95
CA ALA A 66 28.62 0.18 -11.24
C ALA A 66 27.48 -0.84 -11.07
N ASN A 67 27.53 -1.69 -10.04
CA ASN A 67 26.47 -2.64 -9.74
C ASN A 67 25.18 -1.95 -9.26
N LEU A 68 25.28 -0.88 -8.46
CA LEU A 68 24.13 -0.09 -8.04
C LEU A 68 23.41 0.52 -9.26
N VAL A 69 24.15 1.09 -10.22
CA VAL A 69 23.61 1.63 -11.47
C VAL A 69 23.02 0.52 -12.36
N LYS A 70 23.72 -0.61 -12.51
CA LYS A 70 23.28 -1.73 -13.36
C LYS A 70 21.99 -2.38 -12.86
N THR A 71 21.89 -2.57 -11.54
CA THR A 71 20.72 -3.23 -10.93
C THR A 71 19.58 -2.26 -10.63
N TYR A 72 19.79 -0.95 -10.81
CA TYR A 72 18.80 0.09 -10.58
C TYR A 72 17.47 -0.15 -11.31
N ARG A 73 17.51 -0.34 -12.64
CA ARG A 73 16.30 -0.58 -13.44
C ARG A 73 15.57 -1.86 -13.00
N LYS A 74 16.33 -2.91 -12.69
CA LYS A 74 15.79 -4.19 -12.23
C LYS A 74 15.11 -4.08 -10.85
N ARG A 75 15.73 -3.39 -9.89
CA ARG A 75 15.14 -3.16 -8.55
C ARG A 75 13.85 -2.33 -8.60
N LYS A 76 13.77 -1.39 -9.54
CA LYS A 76 12.57 -0.58 -9.76
C LYS A 76 11.42 -1.42 -10.34
N GLU A 77 11.73 -2.36 -11.23
CA GLU A 77 10.74 -3.26 -11.84
C GLU A 77 10.28 -4.40 -10.89
N GLU A 78 11.02 -4.65 -9.79
CA GLU A 78 10.82 -5.80 -8.88
C GLU A 78 10.18 -5.43 -7.53
N SER A 79 9.66 -4.21 -7.33
CA SER A 79 9.04 -3.75 -6.07
C SER A 79 7.64 -4.34 -5.80
N VAL A 80 7.41 -5.58 -6.19
CA VAL A 80 6.10 -6.23 -6.26
C VAL A 80 5.97 -7.36 -5.24
N ALA A 81 4.78 -7.49 -4.65
CA ALA A 81 4.43 -8.60 -3.77
C ALA A 81 3.08 -9.22 -4.18
N THR A 82 2.97 -10.54 -4.01
CA THR A 82 1.72 -11.30 -4.17
C THR A 82 1.04 -11.49 -2.83
N PHE A 83 -0.25 -11.20 -2.79
CA PHE A 83 -1.16 -11.36 -1.66
C PHE A 83 -2.21 -12.41 -2.03
N LYS A 84 -2.47 -13.37 -1.15
CA LYS A 84 -3.44 -14.48 -1.35
C LYS A 84 -4.61 -14.38 -0.36
N GLY A 85 -4.72 -13.27 0.36
CA GLY A 85 -5.83 -12.94 1.26
C GLY A 85 -5.53 -13.14 2.75
N ASN A 86 -4.42 -13.82 3.08
CA ASN A 86 -3.96 -13.95 4.48
C ASN A 86 -2.71 -13.12 4.74
N GLU A 87 -1.97 -12.79 3.69
CA GLU A 87 -0.72 -12.06 3.76
C GLU A 87 -1.01 -10.56 3.84
N PHE A 88 -0.21 -9.87 4.63
CA PHE A 88 -0.12 -8.41 4.65
C PHE A 88 1.22 -8.03 5.27
N PHE A 89 1.59 -6.76 5.18
CA PHE A 89 2.67 -6.23 5.99
C PHE A 89 2.28 -4.89 6.58
N CYS A 90 2.94 -4.52 7.67
CA CYS A 90 2.78 -3.20 8.26
C CYS A 90 4.11 -2.52 8.52
N TYR A 91 4.13 -1.20 8.40
CA TYR A 91 5.22 -0.33 8.83
C TYR A 91 4.85 0.36 10.15
N ASP A 92 5.75 0.30 11.13
CA ASP A 92 5.59 0.93 12.45
C ASP A 92 5.89 2.44 12.40
N LEU A 93 4.87 3.26 12.67
CA LEU A 93 4.94 4.71 12.70
C LEU A 93 5.20 5.28 14.11
N SER A 94 5.28 4.45 15.16
CA SER A 94 5.39 4.92 16.54
C SER A 94 6.59 5.84 16.80
N LEU A 95 7.72 5.57 16.15
CA LEU A 95 8.95 6.36 16.28
C LEU A 95 8.99 7.56 15.33
N THR A 96 8.30 7.49 14.21
CA THR A 96 8.26 8.54 13.18
C THR A 96 6.82 8.71 12.70
N PRO A 97 5.95 9.34 13.53
CA PRO A 97 4.54 9.50 13.19
C PRO A 97 4.35 10.34 11.94
N ILE A 98 3.28 10.06 11.21
CA ILE A 98 2.77 10.94 10.17
C ILE A 98 2.10 12.14 10.85
N GLN A 99 2.56 13.34 10.52
CA GLN A 99 1.91 14.60 10.84
C GLN A 99 2.00 15.47 9.59
N SER A 100 0.97 15.41 8.74
CA SER A 100 1.09 15.95 7.39
C SER A 100 -0.08 16.83 7.00
N SER A 101 0.19 17.94 6.29
CA SER A 101 -0.82 18.76 5.61
C SER A 101 -0.86 18.53 4.09
N THR A 102 0.09 17.76 3.55
CA THR A 102 0.21 17.46 2.12
C THR A 102 0.77 16.07 1.93
N ASP A 103 0.04 15.20 1.24
CA ASP A 103 0.40 13.81 1.03
C ASP A 103 0.32 13.40 -0.45
N GLU A 104 1.14 12.45 -0.83
CA GLU A 104 1.02 11.69 -2.05
C GLU A 104 1.14 10.19 -1.75
N ILE A 105 0.19 9.42 -2.27
CA ILE A 105 0.20 7.95 -2.24
C ILE A 105 0.18 7.47 -3.68
N THR A 106 1.09 6.57 -4.03
CA THR A 106 1.09 5.88 -5.32
C THR A 106 1.21 4.38 -5.11
N LEU A 107 0.54 3.61 -5.96
CA LEU A 107 0.73 2.17 -6.08
C LEU A 107 0.22 1.70 -7.44
N SER A 108 0.62 0.51 -7.87
CA SER A 108 -0.11 -0.23 -8.90
C SER A 108 -0.68 -1.52 -8.33
N PHE A 109 -1.86 -1.91 -8.80
CA PHE A 109 -2.49 -3.16 -8.40
C PHE A 109 -2.87 -4.02 -9.60
N ARG A 110 -2.89 -5.35 -9.39
CA ARG A 110 -3.37 -6.35 -10.35
C ARG A 110 -4.19 -7.39 -9.59
N THR A 111 -5.46 -7.57 -9.95
CA THR A 111 -6.35 -8.51 -9.25
C THR A 111 -7.52 -9.00 -10.10
N LEU A 112 -8.07 -10.16 -9.73
CA LEU A 112 -9.38 -10.66 -10.19
C LEU A 112 -10.50 -10.39 -9.18
N GLN A 113 -10.18 -10.05 -7.94
CA GLN A 113 -11.15 -9.86 -6.87
C GLN A 113 -11.86 -8.52 -7.00
N ARG A 114 -13.11 -8.47 -6.54
CA ARG A 114 -13.92 -7.23 -6.52
C ARG A 114 -13.73 -6.42 -5.25
N ASN A 115 -13.31 -7.07 -4.17
CA ASN A 115 -13.14 -6.48 -2.85
C ASN A 115 -11.76 -6.82 -2.32
N GLY A 116 -11.09 -5.85 -1.71
CA GLY A 116 -9.80 -6.08 -1.06
C GLY A 116 -9.17 -4.78 -0.56
N LEU A 117 -8.64 -4.80 0.66
CA LEU A 117 -7.90 -3.67 1.23
C LEU A 117 -6.53 -3.53 0.57
N MET A 118 -6.26 -2.41 -0.10
CA MET A 118 -4.93 -2.14 -0.66
C MET A 118 -4.00 -1.57 0.40
N LEU A 119 -4.46 -0.54 1.13
CA LEU A 119 -3.71 0.03 2.25
C LEU A 119 -4.60 0.73 3.27
N HIS A 120 -4.08 0.86 4.49
CA HIS A 120 -4.69 1.61 5.56
C HIS A 120 -3.66 2.16 6.54
N THR A 121 -3.85 3.39 7.01
CA THR A 121 -3.11 3.93 8.15
C THR A 121 -4.02 4.82 8.97
N GLY A 122 -3.79 4.89 10.29
CA GLY A 122 -4.58 5.71 11.21
C GLY A 122 -5.46 4.91 12.18
N LYS A 123 -5.97 5.62 13.19
CA LYS A 123 -6.85 5.10 14.25
C LYS A 123 -7.87 6.17 14.63
N SER A 124 -9.03 5.73 15.13
CA SER A 124 -10.13 6.62 15.54
C SER A 124 -10.59 7.57 14.43
N ALA A 125 -10.26 8.86 14.53
CA ALA A 125 -10.82 9.92 13.69
C ALA A 125 -9.90 10.34 12.54
N ASP A 126 -8.63 9.95 12.57
CA ASP A 126 -7.62 10.30 11.58
C ASP A 126 -7.18 9.03 10.87
N TYR A 127 -7.54 8.89 9.60
CA TYR A 127 -7.21 7.70 8.81
C TYR A 127 -7.26 7.93 7.31
N VAL A 128 -6.52 7.09 6.60
CA VAL A 128 -6.60 6.90 5.16
C VAL A 128 -6.90 5.43 4.90
N ASN A 129 -7.92 5.16 4.09
CA ASN A 129 -8.25 3.81 3.60
C ASN A 129 -8.33 3.85 2.08
N LEU A 130 -7.59 2.96 1.42
CA LEU A 130 -7.69 2.74 -0.02
C LEU A 130 -7.98 1.25 -0.25
N SER A 131 -9.09 0.98 -0.91
CA SER A 131 -9.56 -0.38 -1.14
C SER A 131 -10.21 -0.52 -2.51
N LEU A 132 -10.30 -1.76 -2.98
CA LEU A 132 -11.24 -2.10 -4.05
C LEU A 132 -12.58 -2.47 -3.41
N LYS A 133 -13.67 -1.85 -3.88
CA LYS A 133 -15.04 -2.13 -3.43
C LYS A 133 -15.93 -2.36 -4.65
N SER A 134 -16.52 -3.55 -4.75
CA SER A 134 -17.37 -3.94 -5.88
C SER A 134 -16.73 -3.78 -7.27
N GLY A 135 -15.40 -3.86 -7.36
CA GLY A 135 -14.63 -3.70 -8.61
C GLY A 135 -14.26 -2.26 -8.95
N ALA A 136 -14.51 -1.31 -8.05
CA ALA A 136 -14.15 0.10 -8.17
C ALA A 136 -13.15 0.51 -7.09
N VAL A 137 -12.31 1.51 -7.37
CA VAL A 137 -11.33 2.02 -6.39
C VAL A 137 -12.04 2.97 -5.43
N TRP A 138 -11.97 2.68 -4.13
CA TRP A 138 -12.63 3.43 -3.06
C TRP A 138 -11.59 4.03 -2.13
N LEU A 139 -11.60 5.36 -2.01
CA LEU A 139 -10.75 6.13 -1.10
C LEU A 139 -11.61 6.73 0.00
N VAL A 140 -11.15 6.58 1.25
CA VAL A 140 -11.70 7.29 2.40
C VAL A 140 -10.55 8.00 3.13
N ILE A 141 -10.70 9.30 3.37
CA ILE A 141 -9.76 10.09 4.16
C ILE A 141 -10.55 10.84 5.23
N ASN A 142 -10.19 10.66 6.49
CA ASN A 142 -10.70 11.47 7.58
C ASN A 142 -9.51 12.11 8.31
N LEU A 143 -9.63 13.40 8.63
CA LEU A 143 -8.62 14.21 9.30
C LEU A 143 -9.07 14.64 10.71
N GLY A 144 -10.07 13.96 11.28
CA GLY A 144 -10.61 14.26 12.61
C GLY A 144 -12.04 14.82 12.61
N SER A 145 -12.47 15.41 11.49
CA SER A 145 -13.70 16.23 11.42
C SER A 145 -14.68 15.83 10.33
N GLY A 146 -14.50 14.64 9.74
CA GLY A 146 -15.43 14.09 8.77
C GLY A 146 -14.71 13.50 7.56
N ALA A 147 -15.25 12.38 7.09
CA ALA A 147 -14.62 11.63 6.01
C ALA A 147 -14.92 12.27 4.65
N PHE A 148 -13.87 12.42 3.84
CA PHE A 148 -13.97 12.49 2.40
C PHE A 148 -14.03 11.06 1.84
N GLU A 149 -15.00 10.80 0.98
CA GLU A 149 -15.16 9.52 0.30
C GLU A 149 -15.15 9.75 -1.21
N ALA A 150 -14.34 8.98 -1.93
CA ALA A 150 -14.29 9.01 -3.39
C ALA A 150 -14.33 7.59 -3.96
N LEU A 151 -15.29 7.38 -4.86
CA LEU A 151 -15.41 6.19 -5.69
C LEU A 151 -14.92 6.54 -7.10
N VAL A 152 -13.97 5.75 -7.61
CA VAL A 152 -13.54 5.81 -9.01
C VAL A 152 -13.98 4.51 -9.67
N GLU A 153 -14.96 4.60 -10.58
CA GLU A 153 -15.45 3.49 -11.38
C GLU A 153 -14.75 3.45 -12.74
N PRO A 154 -14.53 2.26 -13.32
CA PRO A 154 -13.96 2.13 -14.65
C PRO A 154 -14.95 2.65 -15.70
N VAL A 155 -14.53 3.55 -16.58
CA VAL A 155 -15.38 4.06 -17.68
C VAL A 155 -15.65 2.98 -18.73
N ASN A 156 -14.64 2.15 -19.01
CA ASN A 156 -14.73 0.98 -19.88
C ASN A 156 -14.06 -0.21 -19.20
N GLY A 157 -14.68 -1.38 -19.25
CA GLY A 157 -14.11 -2.61 -18.69
C GLY A 157 -14.28 -2.71 -17.17
N LYS A 158 -13.26 -3.23 -16.48
CA LYS A 158 -13.24 -3.51 -15.04
C LYS A 158 -11.83 -3.34 -14.51
N PHE A 159 -11.67 -2.85 -13.28
CA PHE A 159 -10.35 -2.83 -12.63
C PHE A 159 -9.89 -4.19 -12.09
N ASN A 160 -10.82 -5.15 -12.00
CA ASN A 160 -10.53 -6.50 -11.56
C ASN A 160 -10.42 -7.47 -12.76
N ASP A 161 -9.72 -7.03 -13.81
CA ASP A 161 -9.51 -7.74 -15.07
C ASP A 161 -8.17 -8.49 -15.14
N ASN A 162 -7.43 -8.54 -14.03
CA ASN A 162 -6.08 -9.08 -13.93
C ASN A 162 -5.02 -8.34 -14.76
N ALA A 163 -5.27 -7.08 -15.13
CA ALA A 163 -4.26 -6.16 -15.65
C ALA A 163 -3.68 -5.28 -14.53
N TRP A 164 -2.60 -4.56 -14.85
CA TRP A 164 -2.04 -3.57 -13.94
C TRP A 164 -2.79 -2.25 -14.07
N HIS A 165 -3.17 -1.69 -12.93
CA HIS A 165 -3.74 -0.35 -12.83
C HIS A 165 -2.94 0.52 -11.87
N ASP A 166 -2.67 1.76 -12.26
CA ASP A 166 -1.91 2.73 -11.48
C ASP A 166 -2.86 3.63 -10.69
N VAL A 167 -2.68 3.71 -9.37
CA VAL A 167 -3.45 4.60 -8.49
C VAL A 167 -2.54 5.68 -7.96
N ARG A 168 -2.99 6.93 -8.06
CA ARG A 168 -2.33 8.07 -7.44
C ARG A 168 -3.35 8.89 -6.66
N VAL A 169 -3.07 9.11 -5.38
CA VAL A 169 -3.83 9.99 -4.50
C VAL A 169 -2.92 11.13 -4.09
N THR A 170 -3.39 12.37 -4.24
CA THR A 170 -2.70 13.56 -3.75
C THR A 170 -3.64 14.34 -2.85
N ARG A 171 -3.19 14.72 -1.67
CA ARG A 171 -3.90 15.61 -0.77
C ARG A 171 -3.06 16.85 -0.57
N ASN A 172 -3.62 18.03 -0.85
CA ASN A 172 -2.94 19.30 -0.69
C ASN A 172 -3.81 20.24 0.14
N LEU A 173 -3.27 20.78 1.22
CA LEU A 173 -3.92 21.87 1.94
C LEU A 173 -4.00 23.10 1.03
N ARG A 174 -5.22 23.60 0.81
CA ARG A 174 -5.48 24.89 0.19
C ARG A 174 -6.11 25.81 1.21
N GLN A 175 -5.51 26.97 1.42
CA GLN A 175 -6.14 28.03 2.19
C GLN A 175 -7.01 28.85 1.25
N HIS A 176 -8.32 28.87 1.49
CA HIS A 176 -9.24 29.74 0.78
C HIS A 176 -10.03 30.56 1.81
N ALA A 177 -9.99 31.89 1.66
CA ALA A 177 -10.70 32.83 2.56
C ALA A 177 -10.40 32.66 4.07
N GLY A 178 -9.20 32.20 4.43
CA GLY A 178 -8.78 32.02 5.83
C GLY A 178 -9.18 30.67 6.45
N ILE A 179 -9.92 29.83 5.73
CA ILE A 179 -10.26 28.45 6.13
C ILE A 179 -9.40 27.48 5.31
N GLY A 180 -8.78 26.51 5.98
CA GLY A 180 -7.95 25.50 5.35
C GLY A 180 -8.79 24.32 4.88
N HIS A 181 -8.84 24.06 3.58
CA HIS A 181 -9.50 22.88 3.02
C HIS A 181 -8.43 21.96 2.43
N ALA A 182 -8.40 20.69 2.84
CA ALA A 182 -7.53 19.72 2.19
C ALA A 182 -8.18 19.24 0.89
N MET A 183 -7.64 19.68 -0.25
CA MET A 183 -8.08 19.22 -1.56
C MET A 183 -7.50 17.83 -1.82
N VAL A 184 -8.36 16.85 -2.06
CA VAL A 184 -7.99 15.48 -2.39
C VAL A 184 -8.26 15.25 -3.86
N THR A 185 -7.29 14.67 -4.55
CA THR A 185 -7.41 14.20 -5.93
C THR A 185 -6.98 12.75 -5.97
N ILE A 186 -7.85 11.87 -6.45
CA ILE A 186 -7.53 10.47 -6.74
C ILE A 186 -7.58 10.27 -8.25
N SER A 187 -6.59 9.55 -8.78
CA SER A 187 -6.57 9.14 -10.18
C SER A 187 -6.27 7.66 -10.36
N VAL A 188 -6.90 7.04 -11.35
CA VAL A 188 -6.62 5.67 -11.80
C VAL A 188 -6.22 5.70 -13.28
N ASP A 189 -5.10 5.07 -13.60
CA ASP A 189 -4.45 5.00 -14.92
C ASP A 189 -4.18 6.38 -15.55
N GLY A 190 -4.04 7.41 -14.72
CA GLY A 190 -3.80 8.80 -15.14
C GLY A 190 -4.96 9.48 -15.88
N ILE A 191 -6.09 8.79 -16.07
CA ILE A 191 -7.24 9.29 -16.86
C ILE A 191 -8.41 9.64 -15.95
N LEU A 192 -8.76 8.73 -15.05
CA LEU A 192 -9.97 8.84 -14.24
C LEU A 192 -9.65 9.62 -12.99
N THR A 193 -10.15 10.85 -12.86
CA THR A 193 -9.80 11.73 -11.75
C THR A 193 -11.03 12.21 -10.99
N THR A 194 -11.08 11.94 -9.69
CA THR A 194 -12.07 12.52 -8.78
C THR A 194 -11.36 13.51 -7.86
N THR A 195 -11.90 14.73 -7.76
CA THR A 195 -11.39 15.77 -6.85
C THR A 195 -12.48 16.20 -5.89
N GLY A 196 -12.13 16.37 -4.63
CA GLY A 196 -13.01 16.95 -3.62
C GLY A 196 -12.22 17.50 -2.44
N TYR A 197 -12.92 17.78 -1.34
CA TYR A 197 -12.35 18.37 -0.15
C TYR A 197 -12.72 17.54 1.09
N THR A 198 -11.81 17.44 2.05
CA THR A 198 -12.14 16.94 3.39
C THR A 198 -13.12 17.89 4.09
N GLN A 199 -13.89 17.35 5.03
CA GLN A 199 -14.91 18.12 5.73
C GLN A 199 -14.30 18.95 6.87
N GLU A 200 -14.87 20.13 7.11
CA GLU A 200 -14.54 21.04 8.22
C GLU A 200 -13.06 21.48 8.27
N ASP A 201 -12.60 21.90 9.46
CA ASP A 201 -11.41 22.74 9.62
C ASP A 201 -10.10 21.98 9.91
N TYR A 202 -10.16 20.66 10.16
CA TYR A 202 -8.94 19.90 10.41
C TYR A 202 -8.22 19.56 9.11
N THR A 203 -6.93 19.86 9.11
CA THR A 203 -6.10 19.86 7.88
C THR A 203 -4.88 18.95 7.98
N MET A 204 -4.61 18.40 9.16
CA MET A 204 -3.47 17.54 9.42
C MET A 204 -3.91 16.09 9.52
N LEU A 205 -3.22 15.19 8.81
CA LEU A 205 -3.33 13.76 9.01
C LEU A 205 -2.35 13.35 10.12
N GLY A 206 -2.87 12.85 11.23
CA GLY A 206 -2.10 12.28 12.32
C GLY A 206 -2.13 10.74 12.33
N SER A 207 -0.97 10.09 12.27
CA SER A 207 -0.91 8.64 12.48
C SER A 207 0.43 8.21 13.10
N ASP A 208 0.37 7.67 14.31
CA ASP A 208 1.50 7.12 15.09
C ASP A 208 1.42 5.59 15.26
N ASP A 209 0.52 4.94 14.54
CA ASP A 209 0.25 3.49 14.66
C ASP A 209 0.93 2.68 13.54
N PHE A 210 0.17 1.92 12.76
CA PHE A 210 0.68 1.04 11.72
C PHE A 210 0.15 1.48 10.36
N PHE A 211 1.05 1.43 9.37
CA PHE A 211 0.70 1.55 7.97
C PHE A 211 0.57 0.15 7.37
N TYR A 212 -0.66 -0.34 7.22
CA TYR A 212 -0.99 -1.66 6.69
C TYR A 212 -1.07 -1.67 5.16
N ILE A 213 -0.46 -2.68 4.53
CA ILE A 213 -0.48 -2.91 3.08
C ILE A 213 -1.00 -4.32 2.77
N GLY A 214 -1.97 -4.41 1.86
CA GLY A 214 -2.57 -5.64 1.36
C GLY A 214 -3.55 -6.33 2.31
N GLY A 215 -3.64 -5.92 3.57
CA GLY A 215 -4.54 -6.51 4.54
C GLY A 215 -4.22 -6.07 5.96
N SER A 216 -4.96 -6.61 6.93
CA SER A 216 -4.69 -6.40 8.35
C SER A 216 -5.15 -7.63 9.16
N PRO A 217 -4.88 -7.68 10.48
CA PRO A 217 -5.41 -8.75 11.33
C PRO A 217 -6.95 -8.84 11.31
N ASN A 218 -7.64 -7.71 11.19
CA ASN A 218 -9.08 -7.66 10.95
C ASN A 218 -9.46 -6.38 10.18
N THR A 219 -9.55 -6.50 8.86
CA THR A 219 -9.84 -5.39 7.95
C THR A 219 -11.22 -4.76 8.19
N ALA A 220 -12.18 -5.52 8.72
CA ALA A 220 -13.51 -5.00 9.03
C ALA A 220 -13.55 -4.01 10.21
N ASP A 221 -12.56 -4.06 11.09
CA ASP A 221 -12.49 -3.18 12.27
C ASP A 221 -11.75 -1.86 11.99
N LEU A 222 -11.12 -1.74 10.82
CA LEU A 222 -10.37 -0.55 10.45
C LEU A 222 -11.34 0.62 10.20
N PRO A 223 -11.09 1.81 10.78
CA PRO A 223 -11.98 2.94 10.62
C PRO A 223 -12.07 3.36 9.14
N GLY A 224 -13.29 3.62 8.68
CA GLY A 224 -13.57 3.98 7.29
C GLY A 224 -13.37 2.86 6.27
N SER A 225 -13.06 1.63 6.68
CA SER A 225 -12.94 0.52 5.73
C SER A 225 -14.31 0.10 5.19
N PRO A 226 -14.53 0.16 3.86
CA PRO A 226 -15.79 -0.27 3.26
C PRO A 226 -15.82 -1.78 2.96
N VAL A 227 -14.74 -2.49 3.26
CA VAL A 227 -14.55 -3.91 2.97
C VAL A 227 -14.06 -4.65 4.21
N SER A 228 -14.27 -5.96 4.26
CA SER A 228 -13.72 -6.86 5.27
C SER A 228 -12.64 -7.79 4.73
N ASN A 229 -12.44 -7.81 3.41
CA ASN A 229 -11.49 -8.69 2.73
C ASN A 229 -10.10 -8.05 2.69
N ASN A 230 -9.08 -8.84 3.00
CA ASN A 230 -7.71 -8.52 2.60
C ASN A 230 -7.57 -8.63 1.07
N PHE A 231 -6.50 -8.05 0.53
CA PHE A 231 -6.20 -8.09 -0.89
C PHE A 231 -5.83 -9.48 -1.36
N MET A 232 -6.27 -9.84 -2.57
CA MET A 232 -5.74 -10.98 -3.29
C MET A 232 -5.32 -10.52 -4.69
N GLY A 233 -4.07 -10.72 -5.05
CA GLY A 233 -3.47 -10.19 -6.28
C GLY A 233 -2.06 -9.67 -6.03
N CYS A 234 -1.57 -8.80 -6.90
CA CYS A 234 -0.26 -8.18 -6.77
C CYS A 234 -0.38 -6.68 -6.46
N LEU A 235 0.45 -6.19 -5.55
CA LEU A 235 0.69 -4.75 -5.36
C LEU A 235 2.16 -4.45 -5.64
N LYS A 236 2.44 -3.37 -6.36
CA LYS A 236 3.81 -2.89 -6.59
C LYS A 236 3.92 -1.39 -6.38
N ASP A 237 5.15 -0.92 -6.19
CA ASP A 237 5.47 0.50 -6.08
C ASP A 237 4.58 1.26 -5.06
N VAL A 238 4.26 0.60 -3.94
CA VAL A 238 3.47 1.21 -2.87
C VAL A 238 4.36 2.24 -2.15
N VAL A 239 4.03 3.51 -2.34
CA VAL A 239 4.79 4.64 -1.82
C VAL A 239 3.85 5.62 -1.14
N TYR A 240 4.24 6.07 0.06
CA TYR A 240 3.67 7.23 0.72
C TYR A 240 4.73 8.33 0.82
N LYS A 241 4.36 9.57 0.56
CA LYS A 241 5.25 10.72 0.64
C LYS A 241 4.49 11.91 1.23
N ASN A 242 5.16 12.66 2.08
CA ASN A 242 4.76 14.01 2.47
C ASN A 242 5.95 14.97 2.28
N ASN A 243 5.89 16.15 2.90
CA ASN A 243 6.95 17.15 2.81
C ASN A 243 8.23 16.77 3.59
N ASP A 244 8.09 15.96 4.64
CA ASP A 244 9.17 15.66 5.57
C ASP A 244 9.91 14.37 5.19
N PHE A 245 9.18 13.36 4.73
CA PHE A 245 9.75 12.06 4.41
C PHE A 245 8.99 11.31 3.31
N LYS A 246 9.64 10.26 2.81
CA LYS A 246 9.11 9.33 1.83
C LYS A 246 9.31 7.90 2.30
N LEU A 247 8.23 7.12 2.28
CA LEU A 247 8.21 5.70 2.60
C LEU A 247 7.93 4.89 1.33
N GLU A 248 8.95 4.17 0.86
CA GLU A 248 8.80 3.19 -0.22
C GLU A 248 8.42 1.83 0.36
N LEU A 249 7.18 1.71 0.81
CA LEU A 249 6.67 0.58 1.61
C LEU A 249 6.92 -0.77 0.93
N SER A 250 6.70 -0.89 -0.38
CA SER A 250 7.04 -2.11 -1.14
C SER A 250 8.53 -2.48 -1.02
N ARG A 251 9.43 -1.51 -1.16
CA ARG A 251 10.88 -1.74 -1.09
C ARG A 251 11.33 -2.05 0.33
N LEU A 252 10.82 -1.31 1.32
CA LEU A 252 11.10 -1.54 2.73
C LEU A 252 10.71 -2.97 3.14
N ALA A 253 9.59 -3.49 2.61
CA ALA A 253 9.18 -4.87 2.85
C ALA A 253 10.13 -5.90 2.23
N ILE A 254 10.56 -5.69 0.98
CA ILE A 254 11.54 -6.55 0.29
C ILE A 254 12.87 -6.58 1.04
N GLU A 255 13.34 -5.41 1.49
CA GLU A 255 14.59 -5.25 2.22
C GLU A 255 14.49 -5.71 3.68
N ARG A 256 13.29 -6.05 4.15
CA ARG A 256 13.00 -6.44 5.54
C ARG A 256 13.50 -5.39 6.53
N ASP A 257 13.12 -4.14 6.28
CA ASP A 257 13.43 -3.02 7.17
C ASP A 257 12.98 -3.35 8.61
N PRO A 258 13.75 -2.99 9.66
CA PRO A 258 13.41 -3.32 11.04
C PRO A 258 12.04 -2.80 11.50
N LYS A 259 11.49 -1.77 10.86
CA LYS A 259 10.15 -1.23 11.15
C LYS A 259 9.04 -1.94 10.39
N ILE A 260 9.36 -2.87 9.49
CA ILE A 260 8.38 -3.68 8.76
C ILE A 260 8.14 -5.00 9.49
N SER A 261 6.87 -5.32 9.71
CA SER A 261 6.43 -6.66 10.09
C SER A 261 5.68 -7.32 8.93
N LEU A 262 6.12 -8.52 8.55
CA LEU A 262 5.46 -9.34 7.52
C LEU A 262 4.54 -10.36 8.18
N ASN A 263 3.33 -10.53 7.64
CA ASN A 263 2.37 -11.55 8.04
C ASN A 263 2.06 -12.49 6.87
N GLY A 264 1.99 -13.79 7.15
CA GLY A 264 1.79 -14.83 6.14
C GLY A 264 3.04 -15.11 5.31
N ASP A 265 2.88 -15.93 4.27
CA ASP A 265 3.96 -16.32 3.36
C ASP A 265 4.00 -15.38 2.14
N LEU A 266 4.39 -14.11 2.41
CA LEU A 266 4.42 -13.07 1.39
C LEU A 266 5.53 -13.34 0.37
N VAL A 267 5.15 -13.35 -0.92
CA VAL A 267 6.06 -13.63 -2.04
C VAL A 267 6.37 -12.34 -2.80
N PHE A 268 7.65 -11.96 -2.87
CA PHE A 268 8.13 -10.74 -3.54
C PHE A 268 8.37 -10.93 -5.05
N ARG A 269 7.33 -11.34 -5.74
CA ARG A 269 7.17 -11.39 -7.20
C ARG A 269 5.68 -11.42 -7.49
N CYS A 270 5.24 -11.06 -8.69
CA CYS A 270 3.83 -11.22 -9.05
C CYS A 270 3.56 -12.63 -9.58
N GLU A 271 2.80 -13.41 -8.83
CA GLU A 271 2.28 -14.72 -9.23
C GLU A 271 0.81 -14.58 -9.63
N ASP A 272 0.33 -15.47 -10.51
CA ASP A 272 -1.10 -15.52 -10.81
C ASP A 272 -1.86 -16.07 -9.60
N VAL A 273 -2.75 -15.25 -9.04
CA VAL A 273 -3.64 -15.63 -7.94
C VAL A 273 -4.95 -16.10 -8.54
N ALA A 274 -5.22 -17.40 -8.45
CA ALA A 274 -6.43 -18.00 -8.99
C ALA A 274 -7.69 -17.33 -8.41
N ALA A 275 -8.69 -17.12 -9.27
CA ALA A 275 -10.03 -16.83 -8.80
C ALA A 275 -10.52 -18.02 -7.94
N LEU A 276 -11.16 -17.72 -6.81
CA LEU A 276 -11.80 -18.77 -6.02
C LEU A 276 -12.98 -19.34 -6.82
N ASP A 277 -12.88 -20.60 -7.22
CA ASP A 277 -13.95 -21.27 -7.95
C ASP A 277 -15.21 -21.37 -7.07
N PRO A 278 -16.41 -21.07 -7.61
CA PRO A 278 -17.64 -21.20 -6.85
C PRO A 278 -17.92 -22.68 -6.57
N VAL A 279 -18.17 -23.00 -5.29
CA VAL A 279 -18.61 -24.33 -4.87
C VAL A 279 -20.13 -24.47 -5.05
N THR A 280 -20.57 -25.60 -5.59
CA THR A 280 -22.00 -25.95 -5.72
C THR A 280 -22.35 -27.07 -4.75
N PHE A 281 -23.38 -26.87 -3.93
CA PHE A 281 -23.97 -27.91 -3.09
C PHE A 281 -25.14 -28.54 -3.86
N GLU A 282 -24.97 -29.75 -4.37
CA GLU A 282 -25.94 -30.41 -5.24
C GLU A 282 -27.13 -31.03 -4.48
N SER A 283 -26.91 -31.44 -3.23
CA SER A 283 -27.94 -32.04 -2.37
C SER A 283 -28.18 -31.23 -1.09
N PRO A 284 -29.38 -31.28 -0.50
CA PRO A 284 -29.66 -30.63 0.79
C PRO A 284 -28.81 -31.14 1.95
N GLU A 285 -28.29 -32.36 1.87
CA GLU A 285 -27.42 -32.99 2.86
C GLU A 285 -25.95 -32.61 2.67
N SER A 286 -25.61 -31.97 1.55
CA SER A 286 -24.24 -31.57 1.25
C SER A 286 -23.83 -30.40 2.15
N PHE A 287 -22.74 -30.56 2.90
CA PHE A 287 -22.16 -29.48 3.71
C PHE A 287 -20.63 -29.52 3.67
N ILE A 288 -20.00 -28.38 3.97
CA ILE A 288 -18.55 -28.28 4.19
C ILE A 288 -18.33 -27.91 5.65
N ALA A 289 -17.48 -28.68 6.33
CA ALA A 289 -17.00 -28.33 7.66
C ALA A 289 -15.91 -27.27 7.53
N LEU A 290 -16.15 -26.08 8.09
CA LEU A 290 -15.16 -25.00 8.14
C LEU A 290 -14.25 -25.15 9.37
N PRO A 291 -13.01 -24.66 9.32
CA PRO A 291 -12.16 -24.56 10.50
C PRO A 291 -12.83 -23.78 11.63
N LYS A 292 -12.39 -24.05 12.87
CA LYS A 292 -12.91 -23.35 14.04
C LYS A 292 -12.75 -21.82 13.87
N TRP A 293 -13.84 -21.09 14.06
CA TRP A 293 -13.82 -19.63 14.04
C TRP A 293 -13.15 -19.11 15.32
N ASN A 294 -11.89 -18.68 15.21
CA ASN A 294 -11.07 -18.23 16.34
C ASN A 294 -11.09 -16.70 16.45
N THR A 295 -12.09 -16.13 17.13
CA THR A 295 -12.18 -14.68 17.38
C THR A 295 -12.03 -14.36 18.86
N LYS A 296 -11.21 -13.36 19.22
CA LYS A 296 -11.07 -12.92 20.62
C LYS A 296 -12.12 -11.88 21.03
N LYS A 297 -12.48 -10.96 20.14
CA LYS A 297 -13.48 -9.89 20.39
C LYS A 297 -14.38 -9.67 19.17
N THR A 298 -13.76 -9.54 18.00
CA THR A 298 -14.40 -9.24 16.72
C THR A 298 -13.90 -10.23 15.67
N GLY A 299 -14.71 -10.43 14.63
CA GLY A 299 -14.35 -11.23 13.47
C GLY A 299 -15.38 -11.02 12.37
N SER A 300 -14.97 -11.25 11.13
CA SER A 300 -15.82 -11.08 9.96
C SER A 300 -15.87 -12.36 9.13
N ILE A 301 -17.02 -12.60 8.49
CA ILE A 301 -17.20 -13.64 7.49
C ILE A 301 -17.89 -13.00 6.28
N SER A 302 -17.36 -13.24 5.08
CA SER A 302 -17.96 -12.76 3.84
C SER A 302 -18.00 -13.91 2.83
N PHE A 303 -19.16 -14.09 2.20
CA PHE A 303 -19.36 -15.03 1.11
C PHE A 303 -20.47 -14.52 0.20
N ARG A 304 -20.50 -15.01 -1.04
CA ARG A 304 -21.52 -14.63 -2.02
C ARG A 304 -22.34 -15.86 -2.41
N LEU A 305 -23.67 -15.74 -2.29
CA LEU A 305 -24.61 -16.67 -2.89
C LEU A 305 -25.11 -16.09 -4.22
N PRO A 306 -24.80 -16.70 -5.38
CA PRO A 306 -25.29 -16.22 -6.67
C PRO A 306 -26.82 -16.36 -6.74
N HIS A 307 -27.53 -15.23 -6.89
CA HIS A 307 -29.01 -15.15 -6.87
C HIS A 307 -29.73 -16.06 -7.89
N HIS A 308 -29.06 -16.50 -8.96
CA HIS A 308 -29.68 -17.32 -10.00
C HIS A 308 -29.63 -18.85 -9.76
N ARG A 309 -29.08 -19.33 -8.63
CA ARG A 309 -28.94 -20.78 -8.39
C ARG A 309 -29.73 -21.35 -7.21
N THR A 310 -30.37 -20.51 -6.39
CA THR A 310 -31.25 -20.99 -5.31
C THR A 310 -32.71 -20.80 -5.70
N GLN A 311 -33.29 -21.80 -6.37
CA GLN A 311 -34.73 -21.83 -6.69
C GLN A 311 -35.59 -22.36 -5.52
N ARG A 312 -35.01 -22.65 -4.35
CA ARG A 312 -35.74 -23.23 -3.22
C ARG A 312 -36.18 -22.16 -2.23
N PRO A 313 -37.49 -22.01 -1.95
CA PRO A 313 -37.94 -21.31 -0.76
C PRO A 313 -37.42 -22.03 0.49
N ALA A 314 -37.15 -21.29 1.56
CA ALA A 314 -36.84 -21.87 2.86
C ALA A 314 -37.96 -22.84 3.30
N PRO A 315 -37.66 -23.99 3.94
CA PRO A 315 -38.70 -24.87 4.44
C PRO A 315 -39.52 -24.13 5.51
N VAL A 316 -40.82 -23.99 5.23
CA VAL A 316 -41.80 -23.44 6.19
C VAL A 316 -41.86 -24.40 7.37
N GLN A 317 -41.46 -23.94 8.56
CA GLN A 317 -41.65 -24.71 9.79
C GLN A 317 -43.17 -24.97 9.97
N PRO A 318 -43.59 -26.22 10.25
CA PRO A 318 -44.99 -26.48 10.57
C PRO A 318 -45.35 -25.74 11.86
N ARG A 319 -46.37 -24.89 11.80
CA ARG A 319 -46.97 -24.29 13.01
C ARG A 319 -47.48 -25.42 13.90
N ALA A 320 -47.06 -25.43 15.16
CA ALA A 320 -47.64 -26.31 16.17
C ALA A 320 -49.16 -26.05 16.24
N PRO A 321 -50.00 -27.10 16.31
CA PRO A 321 -51.43 -26.90 16.51
C PRO A 321 -51.67 -26.25 17.88
N PRO A 322 -52.67 -25.36 18.00
CA PRO A 322 -53.05 -24.82 19.30
C PRO A 322 -53.50 -25.96 20.20
N GLY A 323 -52.91 -26.03 21.41
CA GLY A 323 -53.29 -27.01 22.42
C GLY A 323 -54.73 -26.82 22.86
N ASN A 324 -55.42 -27.95 23.03
CA ASN A 324 -56.75 -28.03 23.67
C ASN A 324 -56.65 -27.79 25.18
#